data_AF-A0A538TY68-F1
#
_entry.id   AF-A0A538TY68-F1
#
_cell.length_a   1.000
_cell.length_b   1.000
_cell.length_c   1.000
_cell.angle_alpha   90.00
_cell.angle_beta   90.00
_cell.angle_gamma   90.00
#
_symmetry.space_group_name_H-M   'P 1'
#
loop_
_entity.id
_entity.type
_entity.pdbx_description
1 polymer ?
#
loop_
_entity_poly.entity_id
_entity_poly.type
_entity_poly.pdbx_seq_one_letter_code
_entity_poly.pdbx_strand_id
1 'polypeptide(L)'
;MTLSAGLREVAGSPEDDARGCAGAGDTAGVLAELLHVLTRRTHAATPLRAACALAERRLDDVREALAGDGLEAAARKAGDLRAALAHVTASAPPSPEAEDVAEWGRALDRALDRPPGAASGPDALAERLQDLARRCDAVADAMEWTFLYDRARGVFSIGFRLADAEGPGRLDPSYYDLLASEARLASFIAIARGEVPQEHWFRLSRALVSVEGCTTLVSWSGSMFEYLMPLLMLRSHPETLLEHTCRGAVRAQILYGRRQRVPWGISESAYAVVDTHGNYQYKAFGVPGLGLKRGLAEDLVIAPYATALAALVDPTAAAANFRRLAREGAEGRFGFCEACDYTPRRTEAPDGEAVPDPARRHGVRAFFAHHQGMSLVALANAVLGAPMVRRFHSDPRVQATEPLLQERVPRFVPVIRPRPAETTRAEPLVPTVSPRRFRSPHTLYPSAHFLSNGQYTTVVTNAGGGTSSWRGRAVTRHRDDPTCDPGSQFIYLRDVRSGLLWSAAHQPVCREPERYRVTFRADDAVFARTDDGIETRLEITVSPEDDVE
;
A
#
# COMPACT_ATOMS: atom_id res chain seq x y z
N MET A 1 -0.75 26.88 -4.95
CA MET A 1 -1.93 27.02 -4.06
C MET A 1 -1.65 26.57 -2.62
N THR A 2 -2.01 25.37 -2.15
CA THR A 2 -1.94 25.02 -0.69
C THR A 2 -0.55 25.07 -0.07
N LEU A 3 0.44 24.43 -0.71
CA LEU A 3 1.82 24.40 -0.21
C LEU A 3 2.42 25.82 -0.16
N SER A 4 2.18 26.61 -1.21
CA SER A 4 2.62 28.01 -1.27
C SER A 4 2.03 28.86 -0.14
N ALA A 5 0.73 28.72 0.15
CA ALA A 5 0.09 29.38 1.29
C ALA A 5 0.72 28.97 2.63
N GLY A 6 1.01 27.67 2.82
CA GLY A 6 1.70 27.18 4.01
C GLY A 6 3.12 27.73 4.16
N LEU A 7 3.89 27.80 3.08
CA LEU A 7 5.24 28.39 3.08
C LEU A 7 5.21 29.87 3.45
N ARG A 8 4.24 30.63 2.94
CA ARG A 8 4.05 32.06 3.29
C ARG A 8 3.62 32.25 4.75
N GLU A 9 2.76 31.37 5.26
CA GLU A 9 2.34 31.38 6.67
C GLU A 9 3.53 31.17 7.61
N VAL A 10 4.42 30.23 7.29
CA VAL A 10 5.65 30.00 8.05
C VAL A 10 6.62 31.17 7.87
N ALA A 11 6.79 31.70 6.66
CA ALA A 11 7.66 32.87 6.42
C ALA A 11 7.22 34.11 7.20
N GLY A 12 5.91 34.31 7.39
CA GLY A 12 5.35 35.41 8.18
C GLY A 12 5.32 35.18 9.69
N SER A 13 5.69 33.98 10.16
CA SER A 13 5.69 33.61 11.58
C SER A 13 7.10 33.20 11.98
N PRO A 14 7.95 34.12 12.48
CA PRO A 14 9.33 33.79 12.86
C PRO A 14 9.35 32.60 13.82
N GLU A 15 10.35 31.73 13.66
CA GLU A 15 10.64 30.70 14.65
C GLU A 15 10.98 31.40 15.97
N ASP A 16 10.14 31.21 16.98
CA ASP A 16 10.41 31.60 18.35
C ASP A 16 10.91 30.38 19.14
N ASP A 17 11.71 30.60 20.17
CA ASP A 17 12.33 29.56 20.99
C ASP A 17 11.30 28.57 21.54
N ALA A 18 10.07 29.04 21.80
CA ALA A 18 8.95 28.19 22.20
C ALA A 18 8.59 27.10 21.16
N ARG A 19 8.61 27.43 19.86
CA ARG A 19 8.35 26.44 18.80
C ARG A 19 9.51 25.45 18.66
N GLY A 20 10.74 25.93 18.82
CA GLY A 20 11.93 25.08 18.84
C GLY A 20 11.89 24.08 20.01
N CYS A 21 11.54 24.56 21.20
CA CYS A 21 11.35 23.71 22.39
C CYS A 21 10.24 22.67 22.17
N ALA A 22 9.10 23.07 21.60
CA ALA A 22 8.00 22.15 21.29
C ALA A 22 8.42 21.05 20.32
N GLY A 23 9.08 21.40 19.21
CA GLY A 23 9.54 20.40 18.21
C GLY A 23 10.61 19.44 18.75
N ALA A 24 11.55 19.94 19.56
CA ALA A 24 12.52 19.10 20.26
C ALA A 24 11.81 18.21 21.30
N GLY A 25 10.78 18.73 21.97
CA GLY A 25 9.94 17.99 22.92
C GLY A 25 9.18 16.84 22.27
N ASP A 26 8.60 17.06 21.08
CA ASP A 26 7.94 16.01 20.30
C ASP A 26 8.94 14.92 19.88
N THR A 27 10.13 15.32 19.43
CA THR A 27 11.22 14.41 19.06
C THR A 27 11.67 13.56 20.24
N ALA A 28 11.81 14.18 21.42
CA ALA A 28 12.11 13.48 22.67
C ALA A 28 10.97 12.54 23.09
N GLY A 29 9.72 12.91 22.86
CA GLY A 29 8.55 12.06 23.10
C GLY A 29 8.58 10.76 22.28
N VAL A 30 8.88 10.86 20.97
CA VAL A 30 9.02 9.68 20.10
C VAL A 30 10.17 8.79 20.56
N LEU A 31 11.32 9.38 20.91
CA LEU A 31 12.46 8.63 21.42
C LEU A 31 12.13 7.87 22.71
N ALA A 32 11.32 8.46 23.61
CA ALA A 32 10.87 7.81 24.83
C ALA A 32 10.01 6.57 24.54
N GLU A 33 9.09 6.66 23.57
CA GLU A 33 8.26 5.53 23.15
C GLU A 33 9.12 4.39 22.58
N LEU A 34 10.13 4.71 21.76
CA LEU A 34 11.03 3.72 21.18
C LEU A 34 11.89 3.01 22.24
N LEU A 35 12.41 3.75 23.23
CA LEU A 35 13.14 3.16 24.36
C LEU A 35 12.25 2.19 25.16
N HIS A 36 10.99 2.55 25.37
CA HIS A 36 10.02 1.69 26.05
C HIS A 36 9.70 0.42 25.26
N VAL A 37 9.51 0.54 23.94
CA VAL A 37 9.29 -0.61 23.03
C VAL A 37 10.50 -1.55 23.07
N LEU A 38 11.72 -1.01 23.00
CA LEU A 38 12.95 -1.79 23.04
C LEU A 38 13.11 -2.54 24.37
N THR A 39 12.74 -1.89 25.48
CA THR A 39 12.79 -2.47 26.84
C THR A 39 11.80 -3.62 27.04
N ARG A 40 10.61 -3.55 26.43
CA ARG A 40 9.54 -4.54 26.60
C ARG A 40 9.70 -5.83 25.81
N ARG A 41 10.66 -5.92 24.88
CA ARG A 41 10.87 -7.18 24.14
C ARG A 41 11.36 -8.30 25.06
N THR A 42 10.75 -9.47 24.89
CA THR A 42 10.92 -10.70 25.69
C THR A 42 12.36 -11.24 25.75
N HIS A 43 13.27 -10.71 24.93
CA HIS A 43 14.69 -11.09 24.88
C HIS A 43 15.67 -10.00 25.31
N ALA A 44 15.20 -8.84 25.82
CA ALA A 44 16.13 -7.82 26.30
C ALA A 44 16.97 -8.39 27.46
N ALA A 45 18.29 -8.43 27.30
CA ALA A 45 19.18 -8.84 28.38
C ALA A 45 19.13 -7.79 29.52
N THR A 46 19.41 -8.20 30.76
CA THR A 46 19.46 -7.27 31.91
C THR A 46 20.31 -6.02 31.67
N PRO A 47 21.48 -6.10 30.99
CA PRO A 47 22.27 -4.92 30.61
C PRO A 47 21.51 -3.94 29.70
N LEU A 48 20.79 -4.44 28.68
CA LEU A 48 20.01 -3.60 27.78
C LEU A 48 18.87 -2.87 28.51
N ARG A 49 18.17 -3.56 29.43
CA ARG A 49 17.15 -2.91 30.27
C ARG A 49 17.74 -1.81 31.13
N ALA A 50 18.90 -2.03 31.72
CA ALA A 50 19.59 -1.02 32.53
C ALA A 50 20.04 0.19 31.68
N ALA A 51 20.54 -0.07 30.47
CA ALA A 51 20.91 0.97 29.51
C ALA A 51 19.71 1.82 29.08
N CYS A 52 18.59 1.19 28.70
CA CYS A 52 17.36 1.91 28.35
C CYS A 52 16.83 2.74 29.52
N ALA A 53 16.79 2.17 30.74
CA ALA A 53 16.34 2.91 31.91
C ALA A 53 17.23 4.12 32.25
N LEU A 54 18.55 4.04 31.97
CA LEU A 54 19.44 5.19 32.09
C LEU A 54 19.15 6.24 31.03
N ALA A 55 18.97 5.82 29.77
CA ALA A 55 18.64 6.72 28.66
C ALA A 55 17.29 7.43 28.89
N GLU A 56 16.27 6.73 29.39
CA GLU A 56 14.97 7.29 29.76
C GLU A 56 15.12 8.39 30.82
N ARG A 57 15.89 8.16 31.89
CA ARG A 57 16.15 9.21 32.91
C ARG A 57 16.83 10.44 32.33
N ARG A 58 17.84 10.26 31.47
CA ARG A 58 18.53 11.38 30.81
C ARG A 58 17.63 12.10 29.81
N LEU A 59 16.73 11.37 29.16
CA LEU A 59 15.75 11.94 28.27
C LEU A 59 14.72 12.78 29.03
N ASP A 60 14.29 12.32 30.22
CA ASP A 60 13.42 13.10 31.10
C ASP A 60 14.10 14.40 31.58
N ASP A 61 15.39 14.34 31.93
CA ASP A 61 16.18 15.54 32.28
C ASP A 61 16.16 16.58 31.12
N VAL A 62 16.28 16.13 29.87
CA VAL A 62 16.20 16.96 28.66
C VAL A 62 14.78 17.51 28.46
N ARG A 63 13.74 16.68 28.62
CA ARG A 63 12.34 17.09 28.46
C ARG A 63 11.91 18.13 29.49
N GLU A 64 12.37 17.99 30.73
CA GLU A 64 12.14 18.99 31.79
C GLU A 64 12.78 20.34 31.42
N ALA A 65 14.01 20.33 30.93
CA ALA A 65 14.68 21.56 30.48
C ALA A 65 13.97 22.19 29.27
N LEU A 66 13.49 21.39 28.31
CA LEU A 66 12.69 21.88 27.19
C LEU A 66 11.37 22.53 27.63
N ALA A 67 10.76 22.04 28.71
CA ALA A 67 9.49 22.57 29.23
C ALA A 67 9.65 23.85 30.05
N GLY A 68 10.80 24.06 30.70
CA GLY A 68 11.02 25.18 31.63
C GLY A 68 12.13 26.16 31.23
N ASP A 69 13.31 25.64 30.89
CA ASP A 69 14.57 26.39 30.82
C ASP A 69 15.01 26.75 29.38
N GLY A 70 14.35 26.17 28.37
CA GLY A 70 14.60 26.44 26.96
C GLY A 70 15.65 25.53 26.30
N LEU A 71 15.87 25.75 24.99
CA LEU A 71 16.73 24.91 24.15
C LEU A 71 18.18 24.84 24.64
N GLU A 72 18.77 25.95 25.08
CA GLU A 72 20.17 25.96 25.55
C GLU A 72 20.38 25.09 26.79
N ALA A 73 19.42 25.09 27.72
CA ALA A 73 19.47 24.26 28.90
C ALA A 73 19.32 22.78 28.57
N ALA A 74 18.42 22.45 27.63
CA ALA A 74 18.26 21.11 27.11
C ALA A 74 19.51 20.61 26.38
N ALA A 75 20.15 21.47 25.58
CA ALA A 75 21.40 21.15 24.87
C ALA A 75 22.56 20.83 25.85
N ARG A 76 22.65 21.54 26.98
CA ARG A 76 23.63 21.23 28.04
C ARG A 76 23.45 19.82 28.64
N LYS A 77 22.22 19.31 28.67
CA LYS A 77 21.88 17.97 29.17
C LYS A 77 22.00 16.87 28.09
N ALA A 78 22.06 17.25 26.81
CA ALA A 78 22.11 16.30 25.69
C ALA A 78 23.37 15.41 25.69
N GLY A 79 24.49 15.89 26.24
CA GLY A 79 25.74 15.12 26.33
C GLY A 79 25.57 13.81 27.10
N ASP A 80 24.91 13.85 28.26
CA ASP A 80 24.66 12.68 29.09
C ASP A 80 23.66 11.72 28.43
N LEU A 81 22.64 12.26 27.75
CA LEU A 81 21.70 11.48 26.98
C LEU A 81 22.40 10.75 25.82
N ARG A 82 23.27 11.44 25.08
CA ARG A 82 24.02 10.87 23.96
C ARG A 82 24.90 9.70 24.40
N ALA A 83 25.57 9.83 25.55
CA ALA A 83 26.35 8.75 26.13
C ALA A 83 25.47 7.54 26.52
N ALA A 84 24.29 7.80 27.11
CA ALA A 84 23.35 6.74 27.47
C ALA A 84 22.77 6.02 26.23
N LEU A 85 22.41 6.76 25.18
CA LEU A 85 21.92 6.19 23.92
C LEU A 85 22.99 5.36 23.20
N ALA A 86 24.25 5.82 23.19
CA ALA A 86 25.36 5.04 22.64
C ALA A 86 25.51 3.68 23.35
N HIS A 87 25.30 3.65 24.67
CA HIS A 87 25.30 2.39 25.43
C HIS A 87 24.11 1.48 25.09
N VAL A 88 22.92 2.05 24.84
CA VAL A 88 21.75 1.30 24.36
C VAL A 88 22.05 0.66 23.00
N THR A 89 22.53 1.43 22.04
CA THR A 89 22.84 0.93 20.69
C THR A 89 23.95 -0.13 20.71
N ALA A 90 24.96 0.01 21.57
CA ALA A 90 26.02 -0.98 21.73
C ALA A 90 25.54 -2.28 22.40
N SER A 91 24.52 -2.20 23.26
CA SER A 91 24.00 -3.36 24.02
C SER A 91 22.83 -4.07 23.32
N ALA A 92 22.19 -3.41 22.35
CA ALA A 92 21.06 -3.96 21.62
C ALA A 92 21.52 -4.85 20.45
N PRO A 93 20.89 -6.03 20.22
CA PRO A 93 21.09 -6.77 18.99
C PRO A 93 20.62 -5.95 17.78
N PRO A 94 21.20 -6.13 16.59
CA PRO A 94 20.75 -5.44 15.38
C PRO A 94 19.25 -5.65 15.15
N SER A 95 18.50 -4.56 15.17
CA SER A 95 17.05 -4.55 14.99
C SER A 95 16.58 -3.19 14.46
N PRO A 96 15.45 -3.14 13.74
CA PRO A 96 14.86 -1.87 13.30
C PRO A 96 14.60 -0.90 14.46
N GLU A 97 14.23 -1.41 15.64
CA GLU A 97 13.97 -0.58 16.80
C GLU A 97 15.25 0.06 17.37
N ALA A 98 16.37 -0.67 17.37
CA ALA A 98 17.66 -0.13 17.78
C ALA A 98 18.18 0.93 16.79
N GLU A 99 17.95 0.72 15.48
CA GLU A 99 18.23 1.72 14.45
C GLU A 99 17.37 2.98 14.63
N ASP A 100 16.08 2.80 14.93
CA ASP A 100 15.15 3.92 15.13
C ASP A 100 15.54 4.72 16.38
N VAL A 101 15.91 4.08 17.49
CA VAL A 101 16.44 4.78 18.69
C VAL A 101 17.68 5.61 18.32
N ALA A 102 18.60 5.07 17.52
CA ALA A 102 19.80 5.78 17.11
C ALA A 102 19.48 6.98 16.18
N GLU A 103 18.54 6.83 15.24
CA GLU A 103 18.14 7.91 14.34
C GLU A 103 17.38 9.01 15.07
N TRP A 104 16.44 8.67 15.94
CA TRP A 104 15.71 9.65 16.74
C TRP A 104 16.60 10.34 17.77
N GLY A 105 17.62 9.65 18.31
CA GLY A 105 18.68 10.27 19.09
C GLY A 105 19.44 11.34 18.30
N ARG A 106 19.86 11.04 17.07
CA ARG A 106 20.49 12.01 16.16
C ARG A 106 19.56 13.15 15.78
N ALA A 107 18.28 12.87 15.58
CA ALA A 107 17.28 13.90 15.27
C ALA A 107 17.10 14.87 16.44
N LEU A 108 17.04 14.37 17.67
CA LEU A 108 16.98 15.19 18.88
C LEU A 108 18.25 16.02 19.04
N ASP A 109 19.43 15.42 18.84
CA ASP A 109 20.70 16.15 18.85
C ASP A 109 20.69 17.31 17.85
N ARG A 110 20.26 17.08 16.60
CA ARG A 110 20.14 18.16 15.58
C ARG A 110 19.13 19.24 15.98
N ALA A 111 18.06 18.88 16.68
CA ALA A 111 17.06 19.83 17.17
C ALA A 111 17.60 20.70 18.32
N LEU A 112 18.45 20.12 19.19
CA LEU A 112 19.06 20.79 20.34
C LEU A 112 20.33 21.59 19.97
N ASP A 113 21.15 21.08 19.05
CA ASP A 113 22.38 21.71 18.56
C ASP A 113 22.11 22.84 17.56
N ARG A 114 20.86 23.30 17.43
CA ARG A 114 20.52 24.41 16.54
C ARG A 114 21.25 25.66 17.05
N PRO A 115 22.29 26.14 16.35
CA PRO A 115 23.13 27.19 16.87
C PRO A 115 22.30 28.48 17.01
N PRO A 116 22.40 29.20 18.14
CA PRO A 116 21.83 30.54 18.22
C PRO A 116 22.50 31.40 17.14
N GLY A 117 21.75 31.68 16.06
CA GLY A 117 22.17 32.59 14.99
C GLY A 117 22.95 32.00 13.79
N ALA A 118 23.12 30.68 13.63
CA ALA A 118 23.84 30.16 12.45
C ALA A 118 22.95 29.38 11.46
N ALA A 119 22.20 30.13 10.64
CA ALA A 119 22.05 29.89 9.20
C ALA A 119 21.23 31.04 8.58
N SER A 120 21.87 32.22 8.41
CA SER A 120 21.30 33.45 7.86
C SER A 120 20.13 34.02 8.71
N GLY A 121 20.01 35.35 8.87
CA GLY A 121 19.01 35.93 9.79
C GLY A 121 17.58 35.41 9.53
N PRO A 122 16.63 35.54 10.48
CA PRO A 122 15.22 35.16 10.27
C PRO A 122 14.67 35.64 8.92
N ASP A 123 15.15 36.80 8.46
CA ASP A 123 14.87 37.37 7.14
C ASP A 123 15.27 36.46 5.97
N ALA A 124 16.42 35.78 6.03
CA ALA A 124 16.90 34.92 4.95
C ALA A 124 16.16 33.58 4.85
N LEU A 125 15.72 33.00 5.98
CA LEU A 125 14.81 31.84 5.94
C LEU A 125 13.44 32.25 5.39
N ALA A 126 12.90 33.39 5.85
CA ALA A 126 11.65 33.92 5.34
C ALA A 126 11.72 34.18 3.83
N GLU A 127 12.79 34.80 3.33
CA GLU A 127 13.04 35.01 1.90
C GLU A 127 13.10 33.68 1.13
N ARG A 128 13.81 32.67 1.64
CA ARG A 128 13.86 31.34 1.02
C ARG A 128 12.49 30.67 0.96
N LEU A 129 11.69 30.76 2.02
CA LEU A 129 10.34 30.22 2.05
C LEU A 129 9.41 30.97 1.08
N GLN A 130 9.54 32.29 0.97
CA GLN A 130 8.81 33.08 -0.03
C GLN A 130 9.22 32.73 -1.46
N ASP A 131 10.52 32.49 -1.73
CA ASP A 131 10.99 32.02 -3.03
C ASP A 131 10.41 30.65 -3.38
N LEU A 132 10.46 29.70 -2.46
CA LEU A 132 9.83 28.38 -2.63
C LEU A 132 8.32 28.51 -2.88
N ALA A 133 7.63 29.40 -2.18
CA ALA A 133 6.20 29.66 -2.40
C ALA A 133 5.92 30.14 -3.83
N ARG A 134 6.71 31.11 -4.33
CA ARG A 134 6.61 31.59 -5.73
C ARG A 134 6.84 30.46 -6.73
N ARG A 135 7.83 29.60 -6.50
CA ARG A 135 8.10 28.43 -7.36
C ARG A 135 6.95 27.43 -7.35
N CYS A 136 6.36 27.16 -6.17
CA CYS A 136 5.19 26.29 -6.06
C CYS A 136 3.99 26.84 -6.85
N ASP A 137 3.75 28.15 -6.80
CA ASP A 137 2.68 28.76 -7.60
C ASP A 137 2.99 28.73 -9.09
N ALA A 138 4.23 29.02 -9.50
CA ALA A 138 4.64 28.90 -10.90
C ALA A 138 4.43 27.49 -11.47
N VAL A 139 4.79 26.44 -10.71
CA VAL A 139 4.56 25.05 -11.12
C VAL A 139 3.06 24.73 -11.22
N ALA A 140 2.26 25.21 -10.27
CA ALA A 140 0.82 24.99 -10.29
C ALA A 140 0.14 25.73 -11.47
N ASP A 141 0.54 26.97 -11.73
CA ASP A 141 0.00 27.82 -12.79
C ASP A 141 0.47 27.40 -14.20
N ALA A 142 1.60 26.69 -14.30
CA ALA A 142 2.10 26.14 -15.56
C ALA A 142 1.42 24.82 -15.98
N MET A 143 0.65 24.19 -15.09
CA MET A 143 -0.05 22.94 -15.40
C MET A 143 -1.23 23.20 -16.33
N GLU A 144 -1.30 22.51 -17.48
CA GLU A 144 -2.40 22.64 -18.45
C GLU A 144 -3.34 21.43 -18.39
N TRP A 145 -4.62 21.66 -18.08
CA TRP A 145 -5.62 20.58 -17.99
C TRP A 145 -6.51 20.50 -19.22
N THR A 146 -6.58 21.57 -20.00
CA THR A 146 -7.55 21.74 -21.10
C THR A 146 -7.46 20.65 -22.17
N PHE A 147 -6.28 20.06 -22.40
CA PHE A 147 -6.11 18.98 -23.38
C PHE A 147 -6.79 17.67 -22.98
N LEU A 148 -7.01 17.43 -21.67
CA LEU A 148 -7.76 16.27 -21.16
C LEU A 148 -9.27 16.49 -21.19
N TYR A 149 -9.73 17.72 -21.41
CA TYR A 149 -11.13 18.08 -21.37
C TYR A 149 -11.84 17.76 -22.70
N ASP A 150 -12.77 16.80 -22.67
CA ASP A 150 -13.62 16.49 -23.81
C ASP A 150 -14.75 17.52 -23.89
N ARG A 151 -14.65 18.45 -24.86
CA ARG A 151 -15.63 19.54 -25.03
C ARG A 151 -17.02 19.07 -25.44
N ALA A 152 -17.15 17.91 -26.08
CA ALA A 152 -18.45 17.39 -26.50
C ALA A 152 -19.19 16.77 -25.30
N ARG A 153 -18.48 16.02 -24.46
CA ARG A 153 -19.03 15.41 -23.25
C ARG A 153 -19.12 16.41 -22.09
N GLY A 154 -18.23 17.39 -22.04
CA GLY A 154 -18.11 18.37 -20.97
C GLY A 154 -17.44 17.83 -19.71
N VAL A 155 -16.63 16.77 -19.82
CA VAL A 155 -15.93 16.09 -18.72
C VAL A 155 -14.49 15.74 -19.09
N PHE A 156 -13.66 15.44 -18.10
CA PHE A 156 -12.27 15.02 -18.33
C PHE A 156 -12.19 13.55 -18.75
N SER A 157 -11.32 13.26 -19.72
CA SER A 157 -10.80 11.91 -19.96
C SER A 157 -9.89 11.49 -18.81
N ILE A 158 -9.79 10.18 -18.54
CA ILE A 158 -8.92 9.67 -17.47
C ILE A 158 -7.42 9.80 -17.79
N GLY A 159 -7.08 10.02 -19.06
CA GLY A 159 -5.68 10.12 -19.47
C GLY A 159 -5.50 10.45 -20.94
N PHE A 160 -4.25 10.62 -21.33
CA PHE A 160 -3.86 10.86 -22.72
C PHE A 160 -2.73 9.90 -23.06
N ARG A 161 -2.92 9.13 -24.13
CA ARG A 161 -1.87 8.27 -24.68
C ARG A 161 -1.04 9.09 -25.65
N LEU A 162 0.27 9.12 -25.43
CA LEU A 162 1.21 9.77 -26.34
C LEU A 162 1.23 9.06 -27.70
N ALA A 163 1.69 9.77 -28.72
CA ALA A 163 1.87 9.16 -30.03
C ALA A 163 2.91 8.04 -29.94
N ASP A 164 2.60 6.91 -30.55
CA ASP A 164 3.44 5.72 -30.59
C ASP A 164 3.32 5.05 -31.97
N ALA A 165 3.86 3.83 -32.10
CA ALA A 165 3.79 3.07 -33.35
C ALA A 165 2.35 2.73 -33.78
N GLU A 166 1.37 2.81 -32.87
CA GLU A 166 -0.03 2.45 -33.08
C GLU A 166 -0.89 3.67 -33.48
N GLY A 167 -0.35 4.89 -33.40
CA GLY A 167 -1.01 6.08 -33.92
C GLY A 167 -0.61 7.40 -33.26
N PRO A 168 -1.27 8.51 -33.65
CA PRO A 168 -1.06 9.81 -33.02
C PRO A 168 -1.58 9.82 -31.58
N GLY A 169 -1.12 10.81 -30.80
CA GLY A 169 -1.58 10.99 -29.44
C GLY A 169 -3.10 11.17 -29.36
N ARG A 170 -3.73 10.50 -28.40
CA ARG A 170 -5.19 10.42 -28.27
C ARG A 170 -5.62 10.34 -26.82
N LEU A 171 -6.81 10.87 -26.54
CA LEU A 171 -7.46 10.72 -25.24
C LEU A 171 -7.80 9.26 -24.94
N ASP A 172 -7.80 8.91 -23.65
CA ASP A 172 -8.38 7.66 -23.20
C ASP A 172 -9.90 7.67 -23.43
N PRO A 173 -10.50 6.56 -23.90
CA PRO A 173 -11.94 6.47 -24.11
C PRO A 173 -12.76 6.40 -22.81
N SER A 174 -12.12 6.37 -21.64
CA SER A 174 -12.78 6.41 -20.33
C SER A 174 -12.75 7.82 -19.74
N TYR A 175 -13.73 8.14 -18.90
CA TYR A 175 -13.98 9.50 -18.42
C TYR A 175 -14.20 9.54 -16.91
N TYR A 176 -13.81 10.65 -16.30
CA TYR A 176 -14.20 11.00 -14.94
C TYR A 176 -15.55 11.69 -14.95
N ASP A 177 -16.62 10.90 -14.93
CA ASP A 177 -18.00 11.36 -15.09
C ASP A 177 -18.84 11.24 -13.81
N LEU A 178 -18.28 10.85 -12.67
CA LEU A 178 -18.98 10.74 -11.38
C LEU A 178 -18.63 11.88 -10.43
N LEU A 179 -19.63 12.44 -9.74
CA LEU A 179 -19.37 13.45 -8.70
C LEU A 179 -18.72 12.82 -7.45
N ALA A 180 -19.06 11.57 -7.13
CA ALA A 180 -18.38 10.79 -6.09
C ALA A 180 -17.11 10.12 -6.64
N SER A 181 -16.10 10.95 -6.88
CA SER A 181 -14.75 10.54 -7.26
C SER A 181 -13.72 11.49 -6.63
N GLU A 182 -12.51 10.97 -6.43
CA GLU A 182 -11.30 11.72 -6.11
C GLU A 182 -10.99 12.81 -7.14
N ALA A 183 -11.29 12.54 -8.42
CA ALA A 183 -11.02 13.44 -9.54
C ALA A 183 -11.85 14.72 -9.49
N ARG A 184 -12.93 14.78 -8.68
CA ARG A 184 -13.70 16.01 -8.50
C ARG A 184 -12.84 17.16 -7.96
N LEU A 185 -11.76 16.87 -7.24
CA LEU A 185 -10.82 17.91 -6.79
C LEU A 185 -10.11 18.56 -7.99
N ALA A 186 -9.69 17.76 -8.97
CA ALA A 186 -9.13 18.26 -10.21
C ALA A 186 -10.16 19.08 -11.00
N SER A 187 -11.40 18.60 -11.11
CA SER A 187 -12.52 19.34 -11.69
C SER A 187 -12.72 20.70 -11.03
N PHE A 188 -12.73 20.75 -9.69
CA PHE A 188 -12.89 21.98 -8.94
C PHE A 188 -11.72 22.95 -9.20
N ILE A 189 -10.48 22.45 -9.20
CA ILE A 189 -9.28 23.27 -9.46
C ILE A 189 -9.29 23.84 -10.89
N ALA A 190 -9.63 23.03 -11.89
CA ALA A 190 -9.67 23.47 -13.28
C ALA A 190 -10.72 24.56 -13.51
N ILE A 191 -11.88 24.45 -12.84
CA ILE A 191 -12.91 25.51 -12.85
C ILE A 191 -12.40 26.76 -12.14
N ALA A 192 -11.79 26.62 -10.97
CA ALA A 192 -11.24 27.75 -10.21
C ALA A 192 -10.17 28.52 -10.99
N ARG A 193 -9.37 27.81 -11.81
CA ARG A 193 -8.38 28.42 -12.70
C ARG A 193 -8.98 29.00 -13.99
N GLY A 194 -10.27 28.80 -14.24
CA GLY A 194 -10.93 29.25 -15.46
C GLY A 194 -10.52 28.47 -16.72
N GLU A 195 -9.93 27.28 -16.55
CA GLU A 195 -9.50 26.43 -17.67
C GLU A 195 -10.67 25.68 -18.32
N VAL A 196 -11.68 25.35 -17.50
CA VAL A 196 -12.91 24.68 -17.95
C VAL A 196 -14.13 25.41 -17.41
N PRO A 197 -15.27 25.36 -18.12
CA PRO A 197 -16.47 26.09 -17.73
C PRO A 197 -17.16 25.44 -16.52
N GLN A 198 -17.92 26.21 -15.72
CA GLN A 198 -18.57 25.71 -14.49
C GLN A 198 -19.57 24.57 -14.77
N GLU A 199 -20.15 24.54 -15.96
CA GLU A 199 -21.03 23.48 -16.47
C GLU A 199 -20.38 22.10 -16.36
N HIS A 200 -19.05 22.01 -16.41
CA HIS A 200 -18.31 20.78 -16.16
C HIS A 200 -18.70 20.14 -14.82
N TRP A 201 -18.81 20.94 -13.75
CA TRP A 201 -19.19 20.43 -12.42
C TRP A 201 -20.55 19.75 -12.44
N PHE A 202 -21.51 20.32 -13.17
CA PHE A 202 -22.87 19.83 -13.27
C PHE A 202 -23.04 18.69 -14.29
N ARG A 203 -22.05 18.45 -15.15
CA ARG A 203 -21.98 17.28 -16.04
C ARG A 203 -21.58 16.00 -15.30
N LEU A 204 -20.92 16.11 -14.15
CA LEU A 204 -20.64 14.94 -13.31
C LEU A 204 -21.96 14.30 -12.85
N SER A 205 -22.02 12.98 -12.78
CA SER A 205 -23.22 12.24 -12.45
C SER A 205 -23.56 12.38 -10.97
N ARG A 206 -24.84 12.64 -10.69
CA ARG A 206 -25.44 12.62 -9.35
C ARG A 206 -26.17 11.30 -9.06
N ALA A 207 -25.77 10.21 -9.70
CA ALA A 207 -26.40 8.91 -9.50
C ALA A 207 -26.35 8.52 -8.00
N LEU A 208 -27.51 8.24 -7.41
CA LEU A 208 -27.66 7.89 -6.00
C LEU A 208 -27.93 6.40 -5.84
N VAL A 209 -27.39 5.83 -4.77
CA VAL A 209 -27.70 4.49 -4.27
C VAL A 209 -28.22 4.59 -2.84
N SER A 210 -29.05 3.63 -2.42
CA SER A 210 -29.42 3.46 -1.01
C SER A 210 -28.73 2.22 -0.46
N VAL A 211 -27.85 2.43 0.51
CA VAL A 211 -27.08 1.38 1.19
C VAL A 211 -27.29 1.55 2.69
N GLU A 212 -27.75 0.50 3.37
CA GLU A 212 -28.08 0.54 4.80
C GLU A 212 -29.03 1.69 5.22
N GLY A 213 -29.99 2.02 4.35
CA GLY A 213 -30.96 3.09 4.58
C GLY A 213 -30.39 4.51 4.44
N CYS A 214 -29.16 4.66 3.94
CA CYS A 214 -28.55 5.95 3.65
C CYS A 214 -28.48 6.16 2.14
N THR A 215 -29.00 7.29 1.67
CA THR A 215 -28.85 7.73 0.27
C THR A 215 -27.47 8.34 0.09
N THR A 216 -26.70 7.85 -0.87
CA THR A 216 -25.30 8.21 -1.08
C THR A 216 -25.02 8.24 -2.58
N LEU A 217 -24.19 9.17 -3.06
CA LEU A 217 -23.73 9.13 -4.44
C LEU A 217 -22.97 7.82 -4.72
N VAL A 218 -23.23 7.22 -5.87
CA VAL A 218 -22.51 6.04 -6.33
C VAL A 218 -21.13 6.46 -6.85
N SER A 219 -20.10 5.72 -6.47
CA SER A 219 -18.75 5.86 -7.02
C SER A 219 -18.47 4.73 -8.01
N TRP A 220 -17.29 4.72 -8.65
CA TRP A 220 -16.99 3.66 -9.60
C TRP A 220 -16.76 2.35 -8.85
N SER A 221 -15.87 2.36 -7.85
CA SER A 221 -15.46 1.15 -7.13
C SER A 221 -16.08 1.01 -5.75
N GLY A 222 -16.72 2.03 -5.18
CA GLY A 222 -17.19 1.99 -3.79
C GLY A 222 -16.04 2.15 -2.79
N SER A 223 -14.87 2.59 -3.27
CA SER A 223 -13.66 2.77 -2.48
C SER A 223 -13.76 4.04 -1.65
N MET A 224 -13.32 4.00 -0.39
CA MET A 224 -13.54 5.13 0.51
C MET A 224 -12.75 6.38 0.11
N PHE A 225 -11.61 6.24 -0.58
CA PHE A 225 -10.85 7.40 -1.07
C PHE A 225 -11.64 8.25 -2.09
N GLU A 226 -12.47 7.63 -2.95
CA GLU A 226 -13.25 8.32 -3.99
C GLU A 226 -14.15 9.38 -3.35
N TYR A 227 -14.64 9.06 -2.15
CA TYR A 227 -15.48 9.93 -1.35
C TYR A 227 -14.69 10.94 -0.52
N LEU A 228 -13.60 10.53 0.12
CA LEU A 228 -13.01 11.29 1.23
C LEU A 228 -11.70 12.00 0.89
N MET A 229 -10.94 11.53 -0.10
CA MET A 229 -9.67 12.18 -0.50
C MET A 229 -9.87 13.68 -0.83
N PRO A 230 -10.94 14.12 -1.52
CA PRO A 230 -11.15 15.54 -1.79
C PRO A 230 -11.30 16.40 -0.52
N LEU A 231 -11.74 15.83 0.61
CA LEU A 231 -11.90 16.55 1.89
C LEU A 231 -10.56 16.91 2.55
N LEU A 232 -9.43 16.40 2.03
CA LEU A 232 -8.10 16.85 2.46
C LEU A 232 -7.87 18.34 2.14
N MET A 233 -8.55 18.84 1.11
CA MET A 233 -8.40 20.21 0.60
C MET A 233 -9.72 20.99 0.56
N LEU A 234 -10.83 20.33 0.22
CA LEU A 234 -12.15 20.98 0.07
C LEU A 234 -12.88 21.06 1.40
N ARG A 235 -13.56 22.18 1.64
CA ARG A 235 -14.53 22.32 2.72
C ARG A 235 -15.74 21.41 2.51
N SER A 236 -16.20 20.83 3.60
CA SER A 236 -17.51 20.18 3.67
C SER A 236 -18.51 21.14 4.31
N HIS A 237 -19.65 21.35 3.66
CA HIS A 237 -20.73 22.19 4.19
C HIS A 237 -21.88 21.32 4.69
N PRO A 238 -22.43 21.59 5.90
CA PRO A 238 -23.60 20.88 6.40
C PRO A 238 -24.77 20.92 5.42
N GLU A 239 -25.61 19.89 5.44
CA GLU A 239 -26.85 19.84 4.64
C GLU A 239 -26.65 19.84 3.11
N THR A 240 -25.44 19.54 2.66
CA THR A 240 -25.12 19.39 1.23
C THR A 240 -25.15 17.92 0.79
N LEU A 241 -25.31 17.72 -0.52
CA LEU A 241 -25.26 16.41 -1.17
C LEU A 241 -23.93 15.69 -0.92
N LEU A 242 -22.81 16.43 -1.01
CA LEU A 242 -21.48 15.87 -0.80
C LEU A 242 -21.25 15.48 0.65
N GLU A 243 -21.67 16.32 1.60
CA GLU A 243 -21.53 16.04 3.03
C GLU A 243 -22.36 14.81 3.45
N HIS A 244 -23.60 14.73 2.99
CA HIS A 244 -24.46 13.56 3.20
C HIS A 244 -23.85 12.29 2.60
N THR A 245 -23.28 12.41 1.40
CA THR A 245 -22.61 11.29 0.72
C THR A 245 -21.41 10.80 1.51
N CYS A 246 -20.52 11.69 1.97
CA CYS A 246 -19.33 11.31 2.73
C CYS A 246 -19.70 10.63 4.05
N ARG A 247 -20.70 11.15 4.78
CA ARG A 247 -21.22 10.50 6.00
C ARG A 247 -21.86 9.15 5.70
N GLY A 248 -22.64 9.05 4.63
CA GLY A 248 -23.28 7.81 4.18
C GLY A 248 -22.26 6.73 3.85
N ALA A 249 -21.20 7.08 3.12
CA ALA A 249 -20.10 6.16 2.78
C ALA A 249 -19.37 5.63 4.03
N VAL A 250 -19.01 6.51 4.98
CA VAL A 250 -18.37 6.09 6.25
C VAL A 250 -19.30 5.19 7.06
N ARG A 251 -20.60 5.51 7.14
CA ARG A 251 -21.58 4.68 7.85
C ARG A 251 -21.72 3.30 7.20
N ALA A 252 -21.80 3.23 5.87
CA ALA A 252 -21.86 1.96 5.14
C ALA A 252 -20.61 1.11 5.36
N GLN A 253 -19.43 1.71 5.39
CA GLN A 253 -18.16 1.05 5.74
C GLN A 253 -18.19 0.46 7.16
N ILE A 254 -18.60 1.24 8.16
CA ILE A 254 -18.72 0.78 9.56
C ILE A 254 -19.69 -0.41 9.67
N LEU A 255 -20.87 -0.30 9.05
CA LEU A 255 -21.88 -1.36 9.09
C LEU A 255 -21.42 -2.62 8.36
N TYR A 256 -20.76 -2.47 7.21
CA TYR A 256 -20.20 -3.60 6.48
C TYR A 256 -19.10 -4.31 7.27
N GLY A 257 -18.14 -3.58 7.85
CA GLY A 257 -17.10 -4.15 8.71
C GLY A 257 -17.69 -4.89 9.92
N ARG A 258 -18.75 -4.36 10.54
CA ARG A 258 -19.48 -5.04 11.63
C ARG A 258 -20.10 -6.37 11.17
N ARG A 259 -20.76 -6.40 10.00
CA ARG A 259 -21.34 -7.62 9.43
C ARG A 259 -20.28 -8.69 9.16
N GLN A 260 -19.16 -8.28 8.57
CA GLN A 260 -18.03 -9.17 8.26
C GLN A 260 -17.16 -9.49 9.50
N ARG A 261 -17.46 -8.87 10.65
CA ARG A 261 -16.72 -9.02 11.91
C ARG A 261 -15.23 -8.66 11.80
N VAL A 262 -14.87 -7.75 10.91
CA VAL A 262 -13.51 -7.20 10.71
C VAL A 262 -13.49 -5.69 11.00
N PRO A 263 -12.32 -5.04 11.15
CA PRO A 263 -12.24 -3.58 11.11
C PRO A 263 -12.84 -3.05 9.80
N TRP A 264 -13.18 -1.76 9.75
CA TRP A 264 -13.67 -1.14 8.52
C TRP A 264 -12.59 -0.27 7.88
N GLY A 265 -12.79 0.17 6.64
CA GLY A 265 -11.79 0.93 5.89
C GLY A 265 -11.42 0.29 4.55
N ILE A 266 -12.41 -0.18 3.80
CA ILE A 266 -12.18 -0.79 2.48
C ILE A 266 -11.90 0.34 1.47
N SER A 267 -10.75 0.26 0.82
CA SER A 267 -10.30 1.23 -0.19
C SER A 267 -9.27 0.56 -1.12
N GLU A 268 -8.95 1.15 -2.27
CA GLU A 268 -7.86 0.66 -3.13
C GLU A 268 -6.57 0.53 -2.33
N SER A 269 -5.90 -0.59 -2.51
CA SER A 269 -4.72 -0.92 -1.73
C SER A 269 -4.00 -2.10 -2.35
N ALA A 270 -2.81 -2.35 -1.85
CA ALA A 270 -2.18 -3.64 -2.08
C ALA A 270 -2.84 -4.73 -1.21
N TYR A 271 -2.82 -5.97 -1.67
CA TYR A 271 -3.45 -7.11 -0.98
C TYR A 271 -2.51 -8.31 -0.93
N ALA A 272 -2.86 -9.37 -0.21
CA ALA A 272 -1.96 -10.50 0.06
C ALA A 272 -1.83 -11.49 -1.11
N VAL A 273 -1.70 -10.96 -2.33
CA VAL A 273 -1.23 -11.68 -3.53
C VAL A 273 0.06 -11.01 -3.96
N VAL A 274 1.08 -11.83 -4.24
CA VAL A 274 2.37 -11.37 -4.75
C VAL A 274 2.59 -11.87 -6.17
N ASP A 275 3.36 -11.12 -6.97
CA ASP A 275 3.89 -11.62 -8.24
C ASP A 275 5.12 -12.52 -8.02
N THR A 276 5.72 -12.96 -9.12
CA THR A 276 6.94 -13.79 -9.13
C THR A 276 8.16 -13.12 -8.49
N HIS A 277 8.15 -11.80 -8.33
CA HIS A 277 9.23 -11.05 -7.67
C HIS A 277 8.91 -10.75 -6.20
N GLY A 278 7.81 -11.29 -5.66
CA GLY A 278 7.38 -11.03 -4.29
C GLY A 278 6.71 -9.67 -4.09
N ASN A 279 6.36 -8.94 -5.15
CA ASN A 279 5.69 -7.65 -5.02
C ASN A 279 4.19 -7.84 -4.79
N TYR A 280 3.65 -7.20 -3.75
CA TYR A 280 2.21 -7.19 -3.53
C TYR A 280 1.48 -6.56 -4.72
N GLN A 281 0.38 -7.20 -5.13
CA GLN A 281 -0.49 -6.72 -6.19
C GLN A 281 -1.45 -5.66 -5.66
N TYR A 282 -1.90 -4.77 -6.55
CA TYR A 282 -2.71 -3.60 -6.22
C TYR A 282 -3.99 -3.56 -7.05
N LYS A 283 -5.13 -3.29 -6.41
CA LYS A 283 -6.41 -3.06 -7.12
C LYS A 283 -7.38 -2.23 -6.28
N ALA A 284 -8.45 -1.77 -6.94
CA ALA A 284 -9.55 -1.08 -6.27
C ALA A 284 -10.50 -2.06 -5.55
N PHE A 285 -10.72 -1.79 -4.26
CA PHE A 285 -11.69 -2.46 -3.38
C PHE A 285 -12.76 -1.47 -2.94
N GLY A 286 -13.96 -1.95 -2.65
CA GLY A 286 -15.02 -1.09 -2.14
C GLY A 286 -16.14 -1.86 -1.46
N VAL A 287 -17.01 -1.14 -0.75
CA VAL A 287 -18.15 -1.77 -0.10
C VAL A 287 -19.21 -2.12 -1.15
N PRO A 288 -19.71 -3.36 -1.17
CA PRO A 288 -20.79 -3.75 -2.07
C PRO A 288 -22.01 -2.82 -1.95
N GLY A 289 -22.48 -2.33 -3.09
CA GLY A 289 -23.61 -1.41 -3.19
C GLY A 289 -23.25 0.07 -3.22
N LEU A 290 -22.02 0.47 -2.86
CA LEU A 290 -21.54 1.84 -3.04
C LEU A 290 -20.92 2.11 -4.42
N GLY A 291 -20.46 1.05 -5.10
CA GLY A 291 -19.81 1.15 -6.41
C GLY A 291 -20.64 0.58 -7.57
N LEU A 292 -20.37 1.05 -8.78
CA LEU A 292 -20.89 0.48 -10.03
C LEU A 292 -20.15 -0.81 -10.45
N LYS A 293 -18.88 -0.95 -10.06
CA LYS A 293 -18.03 -2.11 -10.34
C LYS A 293 -18.65 -3.41 -9.77
N ARG A 294 -18.54 -4.50 -10.54
CA ARG A 294 -18.98 -5.85 -10.13
C ARG A 294 -17.89 -6.55 -9.30
N GLY A 295 -18.28 -7.57 -8.52
CA GLY A 295 -17.32 -8.37 -7.75
C GLY A 295 -16.76 -7.68 -6.50
N LEU A 296 -17.33 -6.56 -6.05
CA LEU A 296 -16.85 -5.84 -4.85
C LEU A 296 -16.93 -6.66 -3.56
N ALA A 297 -17.68 -7.77 -3.55
CA ALA A 297 -17.79 -8.67 -2.40
C ALA A 297 -16.80 -9.85 -2.46
N GLU A 298 -15.99 -9.98 -3.51
CA GLU A 298 -15.10 -11.12 -3.71
C GLU A 298 -13.87 -11.07 -2.77
N ASP A 299 -13.40 -9.87 -2.46
CA ASP A 299 -12.25 -9.65 -1.58
C ASP A 299 -12.64 -8.81 -0.36
N LEU A 300 -12.02 -9.07 0.78
CA LEU A 300 -12.23 -8.34 2.03
C LEU A 300 -10.91 -7.77 2.54
N VAL A 301 -10.51 -6.63 1.98
CA VAL A 301 -9.24 -5.97 2.28
C VAL A 301 -9.50 -4.64 2.99
N ILE A 302 -8.88 -4.46 4.15
CA ILE A 302 -9.01 -3.26 4.97
C ILE A 302 -7.71 -2.45 4.89
N ALA A 303 -7.81 -1.22 4.41
CA ALA A 303 -6.70 -0.29 4.26
C ALA A 303 -6.73 0.77 5.39
N PRO A 304 -5.75 0.79 6.31
CA PRO A 304 -5.75 1.73 7.43
C PRO A 304 -5.80 3.22 7.04
N TYR A 305 -5.21 3.61 5.90
CA TYR A 305 -5.27 5.00 5.43
C TYR A 305 -6.70 5.49 5.19
N ALA A 306 -7.61 4.58 4.83
CA ALA A 306 -9.01 4.87 4.64
C ALA A 306 -9.65 5.27 6.00
N THR A 307 -9.24 4.62 7.09
CA THR A 307 -9.65 5.04 8.46
C THR A 307 -9.14 6.45 8.78
N ALA A 308 -7.93 6.80 8.33
CA ALA A 308 -7.39 8.15 8.49
C ALA A 308 -8.26 9.19 7.77
N LEU A 309 -8.61 8.93 6.50
CA LEU A 309 -9.53 9.80 5.74
C LEU A 309 -10.89 9.96 6.43
N ALA A 310 -11.43 8.89 7.02
CA ALA A 310 -12.69 8.93 7.73
C ALA A 310 -12.65 9.79 9.02
N ALA A 311 -11.46 10.08 9.56
CA ALA A 311 -11.33 11.00 10.69
C ALA A 311 -11.78 12.44 10.35
N LEU A 312 -11.79 12.80 9.05
CA LEU A 312 -12.33 14.07 8.55
C LEU A 312 -13.86 14.17 8.68
N VAL A 313 -14.55 13.04 8.88
CA VAL A 313 -16.02 12.94 8.92
C VAL A 313 -16.50 12.51 10.30
N ASP A 314 -15.90 11.47 10.87
CA ASP A 314 -16.20 10.93 12.21
C ASP A 314 -14.89 10.56 12.93
N PRO A 315 -14.23 11.53 13.59
CA PRO A 315 -12.95 11.29 14.27
C PRO A 315 -13.06 10.29 15.42
N THR A 316 -14.21 10.24 16.09
CA THR A 316 -14.44 9.30 17.21
C THR A 316 -14.49 7.86 16.71
N ALA A 317 -15.24 7.60 15.64
CA ALA A 317 -15.30 6.27 15.03
C ALA A 317 -13.94 5.86 14.44
N ALA A 318 -13.23 6.78 13.78
CA ALA A 318 -11.91 6.54 13.23
C ALA A 318 -10.90 6.14 14.34
N ALA A 319 -10.86 6.90 15.45
CA ALA A 319 -10.00 6.58 16.59
C ALA A 319 -10.32 5.20 17.21
N ALA A 320 -11.61 4.84 17.32
CA ALA A 320 -12.00 3.50 17.78
C ALA A 320 -11.52 2.39 16.82
N ASN A 321 -11.57 2.64 15.51
CA ASN A 321 -11.13 1.69 14.51
C ASN A 321 -9.61 1.54 14.48
N PHE A 322 -8.84 2.62 14.61
CA PHE A 322 -7.38 2.55 14.75
C PHE A 322 -6.95 1.71 15.95
N ARG A 323 -7.58 1.90 17.13
CA ARG A 323 -7.31 1.05 18.30
C ARG A 323 -7.63 -0.43 18.05
N ARG A 324 -8.58 -0.72 17.16
CA ARG A 324 -8.89 -2.09 16.75
C ARG A 324 -7.84 -2.63 15.78
N LEU A 325 -7.47 -1.86 14.77
CA LEU A 325 -6.41 -2.21 13.81
C LEU A 325 -5.07 -2.47 14.51
N ALA A 326 -4.72 -1.65 15.51
CA ALA A 326 -3.51 -1.83 16.34
C ALA A 326 -3.57 -3.16 17.11
N ARG A 327 -4.69 -3.47 17.79
CA ARG A 327 -4.89 -4.77 18.46
C ARG A 327 -4.83 -5.97 17.51
N GLU A 328 -5.20 -5.77 16.26
CA GLU A 328 -5.11 -6.79 15.21
C GLU A 328 -3.72 -6.86 14.55
N GLY A 329 -2.75 -6.05 14.99
CA GLY A 329 -1.35 -6.08 14.53
C GLY A 329 -1.13 -5.44 13.18
N ALA A 330 -1.84 -4.34 12.89
CA ALA A 330 -1.68 -3.55 11.66
C ALA A 330 -0.56 -2.50 11.74
N GLU A 331 0.05 -2.30 12.90
CA GLU A 331 1.15 -1.35 13.11
C GLU A 331 2.47 -1.87 12.54
N GLY A 332 3.31 -0.94 12.08
CA GLY A 332 4.65 -1.19 11.56
C GLY A 332 5.53 0.05 11.67
N ARG A 333 6.76 -0.04 11.13
CA ARG A 333 7.81 0.99 11.29
C ARG A 333 7.37 2.39 10.83
N PHE A 334 6.63 2.47 9.72
CA PHE A 334 6.15 3.74 9.16
C PHE A 334 4.67 3.99 9.46
N GLY A 335 4.20 3.59 10.65
CA GLY A 335 2.80 3.67 11.05
C GLY A 335 2.02 2.42 10.64
N PHE A 336 0.74 2.57 10.32
CA PHE A 336 -0.07 1.43 9.89
C PHE A 336 0.37 0.90 8.52
N CYS A 337 0.37 -0.43 8.37
CA CYS A 337 0.70 -1.12 7.14
C CYS A 337 -0.31 -0.78 6.02
N GLU A 338 0.08 -1.07 4.77
CA GLU A 338 -0.74 -0.81 3.58
C GLU A 338 -2.15 -1.40 3.69
N ALA A 339 -2.26 -2.67 4.07
CA ALA A 339 -3.56 -3.32 4.24
C ALA A 339 -3.54 -4.54 5.17
N CYS A 340 -4.72 -4.90 5.65
CA CYS A 340 -5.05 -6.16 6.30
C CYS A 340 -6.04 -6.91 5.42
N ASP A 341 -5.60 -8.02 4.84
CA ASP A 341 -6.41 -8.85 3.96
C ASP A 341 -7.07 -9.99 4.74
N TYR A 342 -8.40 -9.99 4.75
CA TYR A 342 -9.27 -10.99 5.40
C TYR A 342 -9.98 -11.87 4.37
N THR A 343 -9.60 -11.80 3.10
CA THR A 343 -10.15 -12.64 2.04
C THR A 343 -9.85 -14.10 2.38
N PRO A 344 -10.85 -15.00 2.41
CA PRO A 344 -10.60 -16.42 2.66
C PRO A 344 -9.65 -17.00 1.60
N ARG A 345 -8.47 -17.46 2.03
CA ARG A 345 -7.46 -18.04 1.14
C ARG A 345 -7.39 -19.55 1.30
N ARG A 346 -6.72 -20.19 0.34
CA ARG A 346 -6.37 -21.61 0.38
C ARG A 346 -4.85 -21.72 0.42
N THR A 347 -4.35 -22.59 1.29
CA THR A 347 -2.94 -22.97 1.37
C THR A 347 -2.77 -24.42 0.96
N GLU A 348 -1.55 -24.77 0.59
CA GLU A 348 -1.20 -26.13 0.21
C GLU A 348 -0.91 -26.95 1.46
N ALA A 349 -1.64 -28.05 1.65
CA ALA A 349 -1.27 -29.04 2.67
C ALA A 349 0.00 -29.81 2.24
N PRO A 350 0.68 -30.51 3.17
CA PRO A 350 1.87 -31.31 2.85
C PRO A 350 1.63 -32.40 1.79
N ASP A 351 0.39 -32.87 1.68
CA ASP A 351 -0.07 -33.81 0.65
C ASP A 351 -0.46 -33.13 -0.67
N GLY A 352 -0.37 -31.81 -0.75
CA GLY A 352 -0.62 -31.03 -1.94
C GLY A 352 -2.09 -30.70 -2.23
N GLU A 353 -3.00 -31.01 -1.31
CA GLU A 353 -4.40 -30.60 -1.45
C GLU A 353 -4.57 -29.12 -1.04
N ALA A 354 -5.47 -28.42 -1.73
CA ALA A 354 -5.79 -27.04 -1.42
C ALA A 354 -6.74 -26.99 -0.21
N VAL A 355 -6.20 -26.68 0.95
CA VAL A 355 -6.93 -26.62 2.23
C VAL A 355 -7.20 -25.14 2.57
N PRO A 356 -8.30 -24.80 3.26
CA PRO A 356 -8.50 -23.42 3.73
C PRO A 356 -7.32 -22.94 4.58
N ASP A 357 -6.86 -21.73 4.32
CA ASP A 357 -5.81 -21.10 5.12
C ASP A 357 -6.33 -20.93 6.56
N PRO A 358 -5.64 -21.46 7.57
CA PRO A 358 -6.03 -21.26 8.97
C PRO A 358 -5.88 -19.80 9.40
N ALA A 359 -5.06 -18.99 8.70
CA ALA A 359 -4.90 -17.59 9.00
C ALA A 359 -6.16 -16.80 8.62
N ARG A 360 -6.76 -16.16 9.61
CA ARG A 360 -7.91 -15.27 9.41
C ARG A 360 -7.54 -13.94 8.73
N ARG A 361 -6.26 -13.58 8.74
CA ARG A 361 -5.73 -12.29 8.28
C ARG A 361 -4.33 -12.46 7.72
N HIS A 362 -4.07 -11.79 6.61
CA HIS A 362 -2.74 -11.58 6.06
C HIS A 362 -2.39 -10.09 6.10
N GLY A 363 -1.26 -9.76 6.73
CA GLY A 363 -0.76 -8.38 6.75
C GLY A 363 0.04 -8.06 5.48
N VAL A 364 -0.29 -6.94 4.82
CA VAL A 364 0.45 -6.43 3.67
C VAL A 364 1.49 -5.43 4.18
N ARG A 365 2.73 -5.88 4.40
CA ARG A 365 3.81 -5.06 5.00
C ARG A 365 4.49 -4.15 3.98
N ALA A 366 3.69 -3.43 3.20
CA ALA A 366 4.14 -2.34 2.35
C ALA A 366 3.72 -0.99 2.97
N PHE A 367 4.34 0.10 2.50
CA PHE A 367 4.01 1.46 2.92
C PHE A 367 4.03 2.37 1.70
N PHE A 368 2.86 2.72 1.18
CA PHE A 368 2.78 3.56 -0.01
C PHE A 368 2.79 5.03 0.37
N ALA A 369 3.67 5.81 -0.27
CA ALA A 369 3.88 7.22 0.05
C ALA A 369 2.58 8.05 -0.01
N HIS A 370 1.71 7.78 -0.98
CA HIS A 370 0.44 8.48 -1.12
C HIS A 370 -0.56 8.11 0.01
N HIS A 371 -0.65 6.84 0.41
CA HIS A 371 -1.48 6.42 1.54
C HIS A 371 -1.00 7.00 2.88
N GLN A 372 0.31 7.01 3.11
CA GLN A 372 0.90 7.63 4.30
C GLN A 372 0.72 9.15 4.29
N GLY A 373 0.96 9.80 3.15
CA GLY A 373 0.76 11.25 2.98
C GLY A 373 -0.70 11.66 3.21
N MET A 374 -1.65 10.92 2.63
CA MET A 374 -3.09 11.15 2.89
C MET A 374 -3.45 10.94 4.37
N SER A 375 -2.89 9.91 5.01
CA SER A 375 -3.14 9.65 6.43
C SER A 375 -2.67 10.81 7.31
N LEU A 376 -1.44 11.29 7.09
CA LEU A 376 -0.87 12.40 7.84
C LEU A 376 -1.70 13.68 7.66
N VAL A 377 -2.05 14.03 6.42
CA VAL A 377 -2.86 15.23 6.15
C VAL A 377 -4.25 15.09 6.75
N ALA A 378 -4.88 13.92 6.67
CA ALA A 378 -6.21 13.68 7.23
C ALA A 378 -6.22 13.85 8.76
N LEU A 379 -5.26 13.22 9.45
CA LEU A 379 -5.12 13.32 10.90
C LEU A 379 -4.78 14.75 11.33
N ALA A 380 -3.84 15.41 10.65
CA ALA A 380 -3.52 16.81 10.91
C ALA A 380 -4.75 17.70 10.72
N ASN A 381 -5.54 17.47 9.67
CA ASN A 381 -6.79 18.21 9.48
C ASN A 381 -7.81 17.95 10.59
N ALA A 382 -7.93 16.70 11.07
CA ALA A 382 -8.85 16.35 12.14
C ALA A 382 -8.47 16.99 13.50
N VAL A 383 -7.17 17.07 13.83
CA VAL A 383 -6.71 17.51 15.16
C VAL A 383 -6.20 18.95 15.23
N LEU A 384 -5.80 19.55 14.10
CA LEU A 384 -5.25 20.92 14.02
C LEU A 384 -6.23 21.92 13.37
N GLY A 385 -7.51 21.57 13.31
CA GLY A 385 -8.58 22.43 12.77
C GLY A 385 -8.57 22.61 11.25
N ALA A 386 -8.10 21.61 10.49
CA ALA A 386 -8.06 21.60 9.03
C ALA A 386 -7.12 22.65 8.38
N PRO A 387 -5.82 22.72 8.74
CA PRO A 387 -4.91 23.73 8.20
C PRO A 387 -4.78 23.66 6.67
N MET A 388 -4.79 22.46 6.06
CA MET A 388 -4.65 22.36 4.60
C MET A 388 -5.89 22.85 3.87
N VAL A 389 -7.08 22.63 4.42
CA VAL A 389 -8.33 23.19 3.90
C VAL A 389 -8.33 24.72 4.01
N ARG A 390 -7.92 25.28 5.16
CA ARG A 390 -7.82 26.74 5.34
C ARG A 390 -6.84 27.37 4.35
N ARG A 391 -5.67 26.74 4.16
CA ARG A 391 -4.65 27.19 3.19
C ARG A 391 -5.16 27.12 1.75
N PHE A 392 -5.81 26.03 1.36
CA PHE A 392 -6.38 25.89 0.01
C PHE A 392 -7.46 26.95 -0.27
N HIS A 393 -8.37 27.16 0.67
CA HIS A 393 -9.44 28.18 0.58
C HIS A 393 -8.97 29.62 0.84
N SER A 394 -7.67 29.85 1.02
CA SER A 394 -7.12 31.22 1.07
C SER A 394 -6.89 31.81 -0.33
N ASP A 395 -6.86 30.98 -1.38
CA ASP A 395 -6.71 31.42 -2.77
C ASP A 395 -8.02 32.07 -3.27
N PRO A 396 -7.99 33.31 -3.80
CA PRO A 396 -9.20 33.98 -4.31
C PRO A 396 -9.94 33.21 -5.39
N ARG A 397 -9.23 32.45 -6.23
CA ARG A 397 -9.83 31.61 -7.29
C ARG A 397 -10.68 30.49 -6.69
N VAL A 398 -10.20 29.89 -5.61
CA VAL A 398 -10.91 28.84 -4.86
C VAL A 398 -12.13 29.44 -4.17
N GLN A 399 -12.00 30.60 -3.53
CA GLN A 399 -13.13 31.29 -2.86
C GLN A 399 -14.26 31.62 -3.84
N ALA A 400 -13.94 32.12 -5.03
CA ALA A 400 -14.93 32.41 -6.07
C ALA A 400 -15.69 31.14 -6.56
N THR A 401 -15.08 29.96 -6.40
CA THR A 401 -15.62 28.67 -6.89
C THR A 401 -16.32 27.87 -5.79
N GLU A 402 -16.15 28.26 -4.51
CA GLU A 402 -16.73 27.61 -3.33
C GLU A 402 -18.25 27.37 -3.39
N PRO A 403 -19.10 28.22 -4.03
CA PRO A 403 -20.52 27.95 -4.17
C PRO A 403 -20.87 26.58 -4.81
N LEU A 404 -20.00 26.00 -5.64
CA LEU A 404 -20.20 24.67 -6.22
C LEU A 404 -20.27 23.54 -5.17
N LEU A 405 -19.66 23.76 -3.99
CA LEU A 405 -19.65 22.80 -2.88
C LEU A 405 -20.94 22.83 -2.05
N GLN A 406 -21.85 23.76 -2.32
CA GLN A 406 -23.05 24.03 -1.53
C GLN A 406 -24.33 23.43 -2.16
N GLU A 407 -24.19 22.48 -3.08
CA GLU A 407 -25.31 21.78 -3.70
C GLU A 407 -26.13 21.03 -2.64
N ARG A 408 -27.41 21.35 -2.51
CA ARG A 408 -28.34 20.69 -1.58
C ARG A 408 -28.68 19.28 -2.06
N VAL A 409 -29.02 18.40 -1.11
CA VAL A 409 -29.54 17.06 -1.43
C VAL A 409 -30.82 17.18 -2.27
N PRO A 410 -30.86 16.70 -3.52
CA PRO A 410 -32.04 16.85 -4.34
C PRO A 410 -33.15 15.90 -3.86
N ARG A 411 -34.38 16.42 -3.75
CA ARG A 411 -35.52 15.69 -3.15
C ARG A 411 -36.12 14.59 -4.02
N PHE A 412 -35.85 14.59 -5.33
CA PHE A 412 -36.53 13.75 -6.32
C PHE A 412 -35.58 13.11 -7.35
N VAL A 413 -34.43 12.59 -6.91
CA VAL A 413 -33.56 11.80 -7.81
C VAL A 413 -33.92 10.33 -7.71
N PRO A 414 -34.06 9.61 -8.83
CA PRO A 414 -34.22 8.16 -8.81
C PRO A 414 -33.03 7.51 -8.09
N VAL A 415 -33.32 6.87 -6.95
CA VAL A 415 -32.32 6.10 -6.22
C VAL A 415 -32.18 4.75 -6.91
N ILE A 416 -30.99 4.49 -7.46
CA ILE A 416 -30.63 3.20 -8.03
C ILE A 416 -30.61 2.20 -6.87
N ARG A 417 -31.38 1.11 -7.00
CA ARG A 417 -31.25 0.00 -6.06
C ARG A 417 -29.96 -0.76 -6.39
N PRO A 418 -28.99 -0.84 -5.46
CA PRO A 418 -27.79 -1.61 -5.71
C PRO A 418 -28.17 -3.07 -5.96
N ARG A 419 -27.56 -3.69 -6.98
CA ARG A 419 -27.78 -5.12 -7.26
C ARG A 419 -27.23 -5.95 -6.08
N PRO A 420 -27.89 -7.04 -5.68
CA PRO A 420 -27.38 -7.91 -4.62
C PRO A 420 -25.98 -8.39 -4.93
N ALA A 421 -25.05 -8.27 -3.99
CA ALA A 421 -23.65 -8.67 -4.14
C ALA A 421 -23.50 -10.11 -4.68
N GLU A 422 -24.38 -11.00 -4.24
CA GLU A 422 -24.45 -12.42 -4.64
C GLU A 422 -24.71 -12.64 -6.16
N THR A 423 -25.25 -11.64 -6.87
CA THR A 423 -25.60 -11.73 -8.30
C THR A 423 -24.58 -11.08 -9.25
N THR A 424 -23.47 -10.55 -8.73
CA THR A 424 -22.46 -9.84 -9.52
C THR A 424 -21.10 -10.53 -9.43
N ARG A 425 -20.94 -11.65 -10.16
CA ARG A 425 -19.61 -12.22 -10.45
C ARG A 425 -18.87 -11.26 -11.36
N ALA A 426 -17.65 -10.87 -11.00
CA ALA A 426 -16.73 -10.25 -11.95
C ALA A 426 -16.30 -11.30 -12.99
N GLU A 427 -15.98 -10.84 -14.21
CA GLU A 427 -15.17 -11.68 -15.10
C GLU A 427 -13.80 -11.85 -14.43
N PRO A 428 -13.24 -13.07 -14.40
CA PRO A 428 -11.97 -13.29 -13.73
C PRO A 428 -10.88 -12.46 -14.41
N LEU A 429 -10.33 -11.46 -13.70
CA LEU A 429 -9.03 -10.91 -14.05
C LEU A 429 -8.00 -12.01 -13.80
N VAL A 430 -7.27 -12.37 -14.88
CA VAL A 430 -6.11 -13.27 -15.01
C VAL A 430 -6.00 -14.30 -13.87
N PRO A 431 -6.26 -15.60 -14.11
CA PRO A 431 -6.11 -16.60 -13.07
C PRO A 431 -4.68 -16.57 -12.54
N THR A 432 -4.55 -16.40 -11.23
CA THR A 432 -3.36 -16.86 -10.49
C THR A 432 -3.07 -18.27 -11.01
N VAL A 433 -1.94 -18.43 -11.70
CA VAL A 433 -1.58 -19.71 -12.34
C VAL A 433 -1.47 -20.74 -11.22
N SER A 434 -2.54 -21.51 -11.03
CA SER A 434 -2.58 -22.55 -10.01
C SER A 434 -1.54 -23.60 -10.40
N PRO A 435 -0.74 -24.08 -9.45
CA PRO A 435 0.31 -25.03 -9.76
C PRO A 435 -0.29 -26.30 -10.38
N ARG A 436 0.28 -26.76 -11.49
CA ARG A 436 -0.18 -27.97 -12.18
C ARG A 436 0.44 -29.18 -11.48
N ARG A 437 -0.40 -30.14 -11.10
CA ARG A 437 0.02 -31.31 -10.32
C ARG A 437 -0.30 -32.61 -11.03
N PHE A 438 0.65 -33.53 -11.02
CA PHE A 438 0.51 -34.86 -11.60
C PHE A 438 0.88 -35.91 -10.56
N ARG A 439 0.04 -36.94 -10.40
CA ARG A 439 0.28 -38.07 -9.48
C ARG A 439 0.85 -39.30 -10.18
N SER A 440 1.09 -39.21 -11.49
CA SER A 440 1.63 -40.27 -12.33
C SER A 440 2.48 -39.66 -13.44
N PRO A 441 3.57 -40.34 -13.86
CA PRO A 441 4.29 -39.95 -15.07
C PRO A 441 3.49 -40.25 -16.34
N HIS A 442 2.47 -41.10 -16.26
CA HIS A 442 1.66 -41.54 -17.38
C HIS A 442 0.47 -40.60 -17.60
N THR A 443 0.62 -39.67 -18.55
CA THR A 443 -0.46 -38.78 -19.00
C THR A 443 -0.76 -39.01 -20.47
N LEU A 444 -2.01 -38.78 -20.89
CA LEU A 444 -2.40 -38.92 -22.31
C LEU A 444 -1.60 -38.00 -23.24
N TYR A 445 -1.23 -36.82 -22.74
CA TYR A 445 -0.32 -35.89 -23.38
C TYR A 445 0.76 -35.47 -22.36
N PRO A 446 2.06 -35.51 -22.71
CA PRO A 446 3.12 -35.03 -21.83
C PRO A 446 2.87 -33.57 -21.46
N SER A 447 2.83 -33.30 -20.16
CA SER A 447 2.70 -31.93 -19.66
C SER A 447 4.09 -31.34 -19.46
N ALA A 448 4.44 -30.37 -20.30
CA ALA A 448 5.69 -29.62 -20.19
C ALA A 448 5.54 -28.39 -19.28
N HIS A 449 6.63 -28.00 -18.64
CA HIS A 449 6.78 -26.77 -17.89
C HIS A 449 8.03 -26.04 -18.34
N PHE A 450 7.91 -24.72 -18.49
CA PHE A 450 8.95 -23.85 -19.03
C PHE A 450 9.43 -22.93 -17.93
N LEU A 451 10.74 -22.92 -17.70
CA LEU A 451 11.42 -22.05 -16.76
C LEU A 451 12.47 -21.26 -17.53
N SER A 452 12.51 -19.94 -17.34
CA SER A 452 13.45 -19.08 -18.06
C SER A 452 13.72 -17.78 -17.32
N ASN A 453 14.97 -17.32 -17.40
CA ASN A 453 15.40 -15.97 -17.01
C ASN A 453 15.51 -15.01 -18.23
N GLY A 454 15.00 -15.43 -19.39
CA GLY A 454 15.09 -14.72 -20.66
C GLY A 454 16.32 -15.06 -21.52
N GLN A 455 17.38 -15.62 -20.94
CA GLN A 455 18.60 -16.01 -21.65
C GLN A 455 18.82 -17.53 -21.63
N TYR A 456 18.60 -18.16 -20.47
CA TYR A 456 18.52 -19.61 -20.30
C TYR A 456 17.05 -20.03 -20.24
N THR A 457 16.72 -21.15 -20.89
CA THR A 457 15.38 -21.74 -20.87
C THR A 457 15.51 -23.24 -20.70
N THR A 458 14.83 -23.79 -19.68
CA THR A 458 14.66 -25.22 -19.51
C THR A 458 13.19 -25.60 -19.61
N VAL A 459 12.95 -26.74 -20.24
CA VAL A 459 11.64 -27.33 -20.45
C VAL A 459 11.68 -28.71 -19.82
N VAL A 460 10.82 -28.97 -18.84
CA VAL A 460 10.76 -30.26 -18.15
C VAL A 460 9.35 -30.83 -18.25
N THR A 461 9.24 -32.12 -18.53
CA THR A 461 7.95 -32.83 -18.63
C THR A 461 7.58 -33.47 -17.30
N ASN A 462 6.31 -33.87 -17.14
CA ASN A 462 5.82 -34.54 -15.93
C ASN A 462 6.48 -35.92 -15.68
N ALA A 463 7.19 -36.50 -16.65
CA ALA A 463 7.98 -37.72 -16.47
C ALA A 463 9.47 -37.43 -16.26
N GLY A 464 9.91 -36.18 -16.35
CA GLY A 464 11.29 -35.75 -16.09
C GLY A 464 12.21 -35.75 -17.31
N GLY A 465 11.68 -36.02 -18.51
CA GLY A 465 12.33 -35.64 -19.76
C GLY A 465 12.27 -34.13 -19.98
N GLY A 466 12.91 -33.65 -21.04
CA GLY A 466 13.06 -32.22 -21.26
C GLY A 466 14.21 -31.80 -22.15
N THR A 467 14.37 -30.48 -22.26
CA THR A 467 15.47 -29.85 -22.96
C THR A 467 15.81 -28.51 -22.32
N SER A 468 17.06 -28.08 -22.48
CA SER A 468 17.54 -26.80 -22.03
C SER A 468 18.36 -26.11 -23.10
N SER A 469 18.28 -24.78 -23.13
CA SER A 469 18.95 -23.95 -24.11
C SER A 469 19.41 -22.63 -23.51
N TRP A 470 20.53 -22.13 -23.99
CA TRP A 470 21.11 -20.85 -23.63
C TRP A 470 21.28 -19.99 -24.88
N ARG A 471 20.59 -18.85 -24.95
CA ARG A 471 20.62 -17.92 -26.10
C ARG A 471 20.39 -18.63 -27.45
N GLY A 472 19.44 -19.55 -27.47
CA GLY A 472 19.11 -20.37 -28.65
C GLY A 472 20.10 -21.49 -28.96
N ARG A 473 21.15 -21.68 -28.15
CA ARG A 473 22.07 -22.83 -28.24
C ARG A 473 21.61 -23.95 -27.32
N ALA A 474 21.46 -25.16 -27.85
CA ALA A 474 21.09 -26.32 -27.06
C ALA A 474 22.17 -26.65 -26.02
N VAL A 475 21.78 -26.71 -24.74
CA VAL A 475 22.63 -27.19 -23.64
C VAL A 475 22.42 -28.69 -23.45
N THR A 476 21.16 -29.13 -23.47
CA THR A 476 20.80 -30.53 -23.66
C THR A 476 20.20 -30.73 -25.05
N ARG A 477 20.39 -31.92 -25.62
CA ARG A 477 19.96 -32.21 -26.99
C ARG A 477 18.44 -32.33 -27.06
N HIS A 478 17.80 -31.36 -27.71
CA HIS A 478 16.40 -31.45 -28.09
C HIS A 478 16.14 -32.55 -29.13
N ARG A 479 15.01 -33.24 -29.02
CA ARG A 479 14.53 -34.22 -30.01
C ARG A 479 13.02 -34.05 -30.20
N ASP A 480 12.60 -33.80 -31.43
CA ASP A 480 11.20 -33.70 -31.83
C ASP A 480 10.61 -35.09 -32.10
N ASP A 481 10.42 -35.89 -31.04
CA ASP A 481 9.72 -37.18 -31.12
C ASP A 481 8.54 -37.19 -30.16
N PRO A 482 7.28 -37.10 -30.66
CA PRO A 482 6.09 -37.06 -29.82
C PRO A 482 5.73 -38.43 -29.22
N THR A 483 6.41 -39.51 -29.61
CA THR A 483 6.15 -40.87 -29.11
C THR A 483 6.99 -41.24 -27.90
N CYS A 484 8.02 -40.45 -27.63
CA CYS A 484 8.94 -40.63 -26.51
C CYS A 484 8.98 -39.35 -25.67
N ASP A 485 9.53 -39.46 -24.47
CA ASP A 485 9.94 -38.30 -23.66
C ASP A 485 11.47 -38.24 -23.57
N PRO A 486 12.18 -38.03 -24.70
CA PRO A 486 13.61 -38.28 -24.77
C PRO A 486 14.42 -37.07 -24.30
N GLY A 487 15.52 -37.35 -23.58
CA GLY A 487 16.52 -36.34 -23.22
C GLY A 487 16.14 -35.51 -21.99
N SER A 488 17.17 -35.10 -21.25
CA SER A 488 17.21 -34.13 -20.15
C SER A 488 18.61 -34.27 -19.50
N GLN A 489 18.86 -33.56 -18.40
CA GLN A 489 19.84 -33.99 -17.42
C GLN A 489 19.17 -34.96 -16.45
N PHE A 490 19.83 -36.08 -16.19
CA PHE A 490 19.24 -37.15 -15.38
C PHE A 490 20.11 -37.48 -14.18
N ILE A 491 19.46 -37.64 -13.02
CA ILE A 491 20.08 -38.08 -11.78
C ILE A 491 19.64 -39.51 -11.51
N TYR A 492 20.62 -40.40 -11.41
CA TYR A 492 20.43 -41.81 -11.10
C TYR A 492 20.68 -42.06 -9.63
N LEU A 493 19.80 -42.85 -9.02
CA LEU A 493 19.85 -43.21 -7.61
C LEU A 493 19.86 -44.73 -7.51
N ARG A 494 20.76 -45.25 -6.68
CA ARG A 494 20.89 -46.69 -6.44
C ARG A 494 20.98 -46.95 -4.95
N ASP A 495 20.08 -47.78 -4.44
CA ASP A 495 20.28 -48.32 -3.10
C ASP A 495 21.40 -49.37 -3.13
N VAL A 496 22.39 -49.18 -2.28
CA VAL A 496 23.54 -50.08 -2.13
C VAL A 496 23.17 -51.38 -1.43
N ARG A 497 22.07 -51.44 -0.67
CA ARG A 497 21.63 -52.64 0.04
C ARG A 497 20.78 -53.54 -0.85
N SER A 498 19.69 -53.02 -1.41
CA SER A 498 18.81 -53.79 -2.31
C SER A 498 19.37 -53.91 -3.74
N GLY A 499 20.32 -53.04 -4.10
CA GLY A 499 20.89 -52.96 -5.44
C GLY A 499 19.97 -52.29 -6.47
N LEU A 500 18.78 -51.84 -6.05
CA LEU A 500 17.76 -51.26 -6.90
C LEU A 500 18.20 -49.90 -7.44
N LEU A 501 18.00 -49.69 -8.74
CA LEU A 501 18.27 -48.45 -9.46
C LEU A 501 16.95 -47.78 -9.86
N TRP A 502 16.87 -46.46 -9.68
CA TRP A 502 15.81 -45.60 -10.19
C TRP A 502 16.37 -44.22 -10.57
N SER A 503 15.53 -43.41 -11.21
CA SER A 503 15.84 -42.01 -11.53
C SER A 503 15.16 -41.08 -10.54
N ALA A 504 15.72 -39.88 -10.32
CA ALA A 504 15.10 -38.86 -9.44
C ALA A 504 13.70 -38.41 -9.93
N ALA A 505 13.47 -38.40 -11.25
CA ALA A 505 12.15 -38.35 -11.90
C ALA A 505 11.83 -39.70 -12.56
N HIS A 506 10.80 -39.86 -13.40
CA HIS A 506 10.49 -41.16 -14.04
C HIS A 506 11.52 -41.57 -15.10
N GLN A 507 11.93 -40.64 -15.96
CA GLN A 507 12.96 -40.85 -16.98
C GLN A 507 14.38 -40.83 -16.39
N PRO A 508 15.37 -41.56 -16.95
CA PRO A 508 15.23 -42.46 -18.09
C PRO A 508 15.12 -43.94 -17.68
N VAL A 509 15.18 -44.26 -16.37
CA VAL A 509 15.11 -45.64 -15.89
C VAL A 509 13.70 -46.23 -16.06
N CYS A 510 12.67 -45.39 -16.08
CA CYS A 510 11.26 -45.78 -16.29
C CYS A 510 10.76 -46.83 -15.31
N ARG A 511 11.34 -46.85 -14.10
CA ARG A 511 10.87 -47.68 -13.01
C ARG A 511 9.61 -47.06 -12.40
N GLU A 512 8.59 -47.89 -12.23
CA GLU A 512 7.35 -47.48 -11.56
C GLU A 512 7.61 -47.27 -10.06
N PRO A 513 7.36 -46.06 -9.53
CA PRO A 513 7.51 -45.77 -8.10
C PRO A 513 6.32 -46.27 -7.28
N GLU A 514 6.53 -46.40 -5.97
CA GLU A 514 5.44 -46.62 -5.00
C GLU A 514 4.55 -45.38 -4.87
N ARG A 515 5.16 -44.19 -4.95
CA ARG A 515 4.47 -42.90 -4.96
C ARG A 515 5.16 -41.97 -5.94
N TYR A 516 4.39 -41.25 -6.74
CA TYR A 516 4.91 -40.22 -7.64
C TYR A 516 4.11 -38.94 -7.54
N ARG A 517 4.80 -37.81 -7.57
CA ARG A 517 4.18 -36.49 -7.61
C ARG A 517 5.08 -35.51 -8.35
N VAL A 518 4.48 -34.76 -9.25
CA VAL A 518 5.11 -33.59 -9.89
C VAL A 518 4.26 -32.38 -9.62
N THR A 519 4.91 -31.28 -9.24
CA THR A 519 4.28 -29.97 -9.07
C THR A 519 5.04 -28.97 -9.92
N PHE A 520 4.33 -28.34 -10.87
CA PHE A 520 4.84 -27.22 -11.64
C PHE A 520 4.27 -25.94 -11.06
N ARG A 521 5.14 -25.09 -10.50
CA ARG A 521 4.79 -23.75 -10.02
C ARG A 521 5.12 -22.72 -11.10
N ALA A 522 5.22 -21.44 -10.75
CA ALA A 522 5.65 -20.43 -11.71
C ALA A 522 7.18 -20.38 -11.84
N ASP A 523 7.87 -20.80 -10.77
CA ASP A 523 9.29 -20.62 -10.49
C ASP A 523 10.07 -21.93 -10.38
N ASP A 524 9.37 -23.06 -10.21
CA ASP A 524 9.99 -24.38 -10.03
C ASP A 524 9.22 -25.54 -10.70
N ALA A 525 9.94 -26.66 -10.86
CA ALA A 525 9.37 -27.99 -11.05
C ALA A 525 9.89 -28.91 -9.94
N VAL A 526 8.97 -29.44 -9.11
CA VAL A 526 9.30 -30.36 -8.01
C VAL A 526 8.80 -31.76 -8.32
N PHE A 527 9.72 -32.72 -8.37
CA PHE A 527 9.46 -34.15 -8.44
C PHE A 527 9.66 -34.76 -7.06
N ALA A 528 8.65 -35.46 -6.56
CA ALA A 528 8.72 -36.22 -5.33
C ALA A 528 8.31 -37.66 -5.62
N ARG A 529 9.16 -38.62 -5.26
CA ARG A 529 8.88 -40.04 -5.46
C ARG A 529 9.39 -40.92 -4.33
N THR A 530 8.78 -42.08 -4.18
CA THR A 530 9.19 -43.10 -3.20
C THR A 530 9.47 -44.41 -3.92
N ASP A 531 10.65 -44.96 -3.68
CA ASP A 531 11.10 -46.23 -4.24
C ASP A 531 11.86 -46.98 -3.15
N ASP A 532 11.47 -48.23 -2.84
CA ASP A 532 12.11 -49.08 -1.82
C ASP A 532 12.14 -48.42 -0.42
N GLY A 533 11.06 -47.70 -0.08
CA GLY A 533 10.95 -46.94 1.17
C GLY A 533 11.84 -45.69 1.26
N ILE A 534 12.55 -45.31 0.19
CA ILE A 534 13.38 -44.11 0.12
C ILE A 534 12.60 -42.99 -0.57
N GLU A 535 12.39 -41.87 0.11
CA GLU A 535 11.80 -40.67 -0.47
C GLU A 535 12.88 -39.81 -1.14
N THR A 536 12.65 -39.51 -2.42
CA THR A 536 13.51 -38.63 -3.22
C THR A 536 12.73 -37.38 -3.61
N ARG A 537 13.34 -36.22 -3.45
CA ARG A 537 12.84 -34.94 -3.95
C ARG A 537 13.88 -34.28 -4.86
N LEU A 538 13.46 -33.96 -6.09
CA LEU A 538 14.22 -33.18 -7.06
C LEU A 538 13.47 -31.87 -7.33
N GLU A 539 14.19 -30.75 -7.26
CA GLU A 539 13.68 -29.42 -7.52
C GLU A 539 14.51 -28.80 -8.64
N ILE A 540 13.85 -28.30 -9.68
CA ILE A 540 14.46 -27.70 -10.86
C ILE A 540 13.97 -26.26 -10.93
N THR A 541 14.89 -25.31 -11.01
CA THR A 541 14.62 -23.87 -11.15
C THR A 541 15.59 -23.26 -12.17
N VAL A 542 15.41 -21.99 -12.52
CA VAL A 542 16.38 -21.23 -13.32
C VAL A 542 16.70 -19.96 -12.57
N SER A 543 17.99 -19.69 -12.34
CA SER A 543 18.39 -18.48 -11.62
C SER A 543 17.95 -17.22 -12.37
N PRO A 544 17.32 -16.24 -11.70
CA PRO A 544 16.95 -14.98 -12.33
C PRO A 544 18.17 -14.08 -12.61
N GLU A 545 19.29 -14.31 -11.92
CA GLU A 545 20.50 -13.47 -12.01
C GLU A 545 21.57 -14.09 -12.92
N ASP A 546 21.66 -15.42 -12.94
CA ASP A 546 22.69 -16.17 -13.65
C ASP A 546 22.08 -17.15 -14.66
N ASP A 547 22.78 -17.42 -15.76
CA ASP A 547 22.34 -18.35 -16.82
C ASP A 547 22.58 -19.82 -16.41
N VAL A 548 21.94 -20.26 -15.33
CA VAL A 548 22.11 -21.59 -14.70
C VAL A 548 20.77 -22.22 -14.30
N GLU A 549 20.72 -23.55 -14.39
CA GLU A 549 19.67 -24.45 -13.92
C GLU A 549 20.05 -25.08 -12.57
#